data_AF-A0A8T4Q9Y1-F1
#
_entry.id   AF-A0A8T4Q9Y1-F1
#
_cell.length_a   1.000
_cell.length_b   1.000
_cell.length_c   1.000
_cell.angle_alpha   90.00
_cell.angle_beta   90.00
_cell.angle_gamma   90.00
#
_symmetry.space_group_name_H-M   'P 1'
#
loop_
_entity.id
_entity.type
_entity.pdbx_description
1 polymer ?
#
loop_
_entity_poly.entity_id
_entity_poly.type
_entity_poly.pdbx_seq_one_letter_code
_entity_poly.pdbx_strand_id
1 'polypeptide(L)'
;MQGQNNQEDNSVFYVLLSILFLAWLQKKIEIIGMQKIIRMVITIIASISFMLLLYLIAWKINRNRQNKKCPMQLSQDRIIEQFKTEEGLPEDVEQSNTEKEMSESLEQSLTEEVLPKSFETAQRKEVTISLDSEKRLFKCKKLNLDEMKYLMAKGYRISSQFSINSRKKEKFLIKPRFNESEGHAFVVYDICEFLEKKYVECKKYMTTKPDITFEINDKRYAIEVETGNKLSKDKKAISEKVKQLKKEYDTWFFVCTVRKYVQKYRKFGKTIDRRYLRNQLEKILKKA
;
A
#
# COMPACT_ATOMS: atom_id res chain seq x y z
N MET A 1 47.02 -6.88 -101.55
CA MET A 1 46.43 -8.15 -101.09
C MET A 1 47.17 -8.59 -99.84
N GLN A 2 46.54 -8.51 -98.67
CA GLN A 2 46.78 -9.26 -97.43
C GLN A 2 46.11 -8.47 -96.30
N GLY A 3 45.12 -9.07 -95.61
CA GLY A 3 44.45 -8.39 -94.51
C GLY A 3 43.14 -9.03 -94.06
N GLN A 4 43.14 -10.34 -93.77
CA GLN A 4 42.07 -11.00 -93.04
C GLN A 4 42.66 -12.19 -92.27
N ASN A 5 43.05 -12.00 -91.00
CA ASN A 5 43.23 -13.11 -90.05
C ASN A 5 43.42 -12.70 -88.58
N ASN A 6 42.62 -11.75 -88.05
CA ASN A 6 42.69 -11.37 -86.62
C ASN A 6 41.33 -11.38 -85.90
N GLN A 7 40.29 -12.04 -86.46
CA GLN A 7 38.94 -11.97 -85.89
C GLN A 7 38.59 -13.13 -84.95
N GLU A 8 39.31 -14.25 -84.98
CA GLU A 8 39.00 -15.42 -84.14
C GLU A 8 39.61 -15.35 -82.73
N ASP A 9 40.76 -14.66 -82.55
CA ASP A 9 41.46 -14.59 -81.26
C ASP A 9 40.77 -13.73 -80.20
N ASN A 10 39.92 -12.79 -80.61
CA ASN A 10 39.19 -11.93 -79.67
C ASN A 10 38.04 -12.68 -78.96
N SER A 11 37.50 -13.75 -79.56
CA SER A 11 36.36 -14.48 -79.01
C SER A 11 36.69 -15.20 -77.70
N VAL A 12 37.86 -15.85 -77.64
CA VAL A 12 38.34 -16.57 -76.45
C VAL A 12 38.63 -15.59 -75.29
N PHE A 13 39.17 -14.41 -75.62
CA PHE A 13 39.42 -13.36 -74.63
C PHE A 13 38.13 -12.85 -73.99
N TYR A 14 37.07 -12.59 -74.77
CA TYR A 14 35.78 -12.15 -74.22
C TYR A 14 35.09 -13.24 -73.39
N VAL A 15 35.25 -14.52 -73.76
CA VAL A 15 34.72 -15.63 -72.95
C VAL A 15 35.43 -15.70 -71.60
N LEU A 16 36.77 -15.65 -71.56
CA LEU A 16 37.54 -15.65 -70.32
C LEU A 16 37.24 -14.42 -69.44
N LEU A 17 37.11 -13.24 -70.05
CA LEU A 17 36.75 -12.01 -69.34
C LEU A 17 35.33 -12.11 -68.74
N SER A 18 34.39 -12.75 -69.44
CA SER A 18 33.03 -12.96 -68.93
C SER A 18 33.00 -13.94 -67.75
N ILE A 19 33.82 -15.00 -67.77
CA ILE A 19 33.93 -15.97 -66.68
C ILE A 19 34.55 -15.32 -65.43
N LEU A 20 35.63 -14.54 -65.60
CA LEU A 20 36.24 -13.79 -64.51
C LEU A 20 35.29 -12.73 -63.94
N PHE A 21 34.52 -12.06 -64.79
CA PHE A 21 33.52 -11.09 -64.37
C PHE A 21 32.39 -11.75 -63.57
N LEU A 22 31.88 -12.91 -64.02
CA LEU A 22 30.85 -13.67 -63.29
C LEU A 22 31.37 -14.19 -61.94
N ALA A 23 32.60 -14.72 -61.88
CA ALA A 23 33.23 -15.14 -60.63
C ALA A 23 33.43 -13.97 -59.65
N TRP A 24 33.82 -12.79 -60.17
CA TRP A 24 33.91 -11.56 -59.37
C TRP A 24 32.53 -11.09 -58.86
N LEU A 25 31.50 -11.16 -59.72
CA LEU A 25 30.13 -10.81 -59.36
C LEU A 25 29.59 -11.72 -58.25
N GLN A 26 29.83 -13.03 -58.37
CA GLN A 26 29.42 -14.05 -57.39
C GLN A 26 30.07 -13.80 -56.02
N LYS A 27 31.38 -13.53 -55.98
CA LYS A 27 32.11 -13.18 -54.74
C LYS A 27 31.61 -11.87 -54.11
N LYS A 28 31.22 -10.88 -54.93
CA LYS A 28 30.67 -9.61 -54.45
C LYS A 28 29.26 -9.77 -53.86
N ILE A 29 28.43 -10.66 -54.43
CA ILE A 29 27.10 -11.01 -53.91
C ILE A 29 27.22 -11.68 -52.53
N GLU A 30 28.17 -12.59 -52.33
CA GLU A 30 28.43 -13.22 -51.01
C GLU A 30 28.82 -12.20 -49.94
N ILE A 31 29.68 -11.22 -50.28
CA ILE A 31 30.09 -10.14 -49.36
C ILE A 31 28.89 -9.25 -48.98
N ILE A 32 28.04 -8.90 -49.94
CA ILE A 32 26.83 -8.09 -49.69
C ILE A 32 25.82 -8.88 -48.84
N GLY A 33 25.67 -10.19 -49.09
CA GLY A 33 24.85 -11.09 -48.28
C GLY A 33 25.31 -11.14 -46.82
N MET A 34 26.61 -11.32 -46.60
CA MET A 34 27.23 -11.32 -45.26
C MET A 34 27.03 -9.99 -44.52
N GLN A 35 27.15 -8.84 -45.21
CA GLN A 35 26.90 -7.54 -44.58
C GLN A 35 25.46 -7.36 -44.08
N LYS A 36 24.46 -7.89 -44.81
CA LYS A 36 23.05 -7.86 -44.37
C LYS A 36 22.84 -8.72 -43.11
N ILE A 37 23.43 -9.92 -43.07
CA ILE A 37 23.36 -10.82 -41.91
C ILE A 37 24.02 -10.15 -40.69
N ILE A 38 25.20 -9.56 -40.85
CA ILE A 38 25.91 -8.86 -39.77
C ILE A 38 25.06 -7.72 -39.21
N ARG A 39 24.46 -6.88 -40.08
CA ARG A 39 23.56 -5.80 -39.64
C ARG A 39 22.36 -6.32 -38.85
N MET A 40 21.76 -7.43 -39.29
CA MET A 40 20.63 -8.07 -38.59
C MET A 40 21.04 -8.61 -37.22
N VAL A 41 22.21 -9.23 -37.09
CA VAL A 41 22.71 -9.73 -35.80
C VAL A 41 22.98 -8.57 -34.83
N ILE A 42 23.58 -7.47 -35.31
CA ILE A 42 23.84 -6.27 -34.50
C ILE A 42 22.53 -5.67 -33.96
N THR A 43 21.48 -5.57 -34.78
CA THR A 43 20.19 -5.02 -34.32
C THR A 43 19.51 -5.90 -33.27
N ILE A 44 19.62 -7.23 -33.40
CA ILE A 44 19.09 -8.17 -32.39
C ILE A 44 19.84 -8.00 -31.06
N ILE A 45 21.17 -7.95 -31.09
CA ILE A 45 22.00 -7.76 -29.88
C ILE A 45 21.68 -6.42 -29.21
N ALA A 46 21.53 -5.34 -29.99
CA ALA A 46 21.17 -4.02 -29.47
C ALA A 46 19.78 -4.03 -28.79
N SER A 47 18.80 -4.71 -29.39
CA SER A 47 17.45 -4.85 -28.83
C SER A 47 17.45 -5.62 -27.50
N ILE A 48 18.17 -6.74 -27.41
CA ILE A 48 18.31 -7.52 -26.17
C ILE A 48 18.99 -6.69 -25.08
N SER A 49 20.06 -5.98 -25.43
CA SER A 49 20.79 -5.11 -24.49
C SER A 49 19.91 -3.98 -23.95
N PHE A 50 19.07 -3.38 -24.80
CA PHE A 50 18.12 -2.34 -24.40
C PHE A 50 17.05 -2.89 -23.44
N MET A 51 16.49 -4.07 -23.70
CA MET A 51 15.52 -4.72 -22.82
C MET A 51 16.12 -5.06 -21.44
N LEU A 52 17.37 -5.53 -21.40
CA LEU A 52 18.11 -5.75 -20.14
C LEU A 52 18.31 -4.45 -19.36
N LEU A 53 18.65 -3.36 -20.03
CA LEU A 53 18.79 -2.05 -19.39
C LEU A 53 17.48 -1.58 -18.77
N LEU A 54 16.35 -1.69 -19.49
CA LEU A 54 15.02 -1.35 -18.97
C LEU A 54 14.66 -2.22 -17.75
N TYR A 55 14.96 -3.51 -17.79
CA TYR A 55 14.78 -4.43 -16.67
C TYR A 55 15.59 -3.99 -15.44
N LEU A 56 16.86 -3.64 -15.61
CA LEU A 56 17.72 -3.17 -14.52
C LEU A 56 17.23 -1.84 -13.92
N ILE A 57 16.74 -0.91 -14.76
CA ILE A 57 16.13 0.34 -14.30
C ILE A 57 14.87 0.05 -13.47
N ALA A 58 13.97 -0.81 -13.97
CA ALA A 58 12.76 -1.21 -13.26
C ALA A 58 13.08 -1.90 -11.92
N TRP A 59 14.07 -2.80 -11.90
CA TRP A 59 14.55 -3.45 -10.69
C TRP A 59 15.13 -2.46 -9.69
N LYS A 60 15.96 -1.50 -10.13
CA LYS A 60 16.51 -0.44 -9.28
C LYS A 60 15.42 0.44 -8.68
N ILE A 61 14.41 0.81 -9.46
CA ILE A 61 13.25 1.58 -8.97
C ILE A 61 12.48 0.76 -7.93
N ASN A 62 12.24 -0.53 -8.18
CA ASN A 62 11.54 -1.41 -7.24
C ASN A 62 12.33 -1.59 -5.94
N ARG A 63 13.65 -1.81 -6.02
CA ARG A 63 14.54 -1.92 -4.85
C ARG A 63 14.55 -0.62 -4.03
N ASN A 64 14.63 0.53 -4.68
CA ASN A 64 14.53 1.83 -3.99
C ASN A 64 13.16 2.04 -3.33
N ARG A 65 12.07 1.56 -3.93
CA ARG A 65 10.74 1.58 -3.31
C ARG A 65 10.66 0.67 -2.08
N GLN A 66 11.36 -0.46 -2.07
CA GLN A 66 11.43 -1.33 -0.90
C GLN A 66 12.31 -0.72 0.20
N ASN A 67 13.48 -0.17 -0.13
CA ASN A 67 14.37 0.48 0.85
C ASN A 67 13.72 1.72 1.50
N LYS A 68 12.91 2.49 0.75
CA LYS A 68 12.13 3.60 1.31
C LYS A 68 11.00 3.17 2.26
N LYS A 69 10.70 1.87 2.40
CA LYS A 69 9.81 1.38 3.47
C LYS A 69 10.52 1.21 4.82
N CYS A 70 11.85 1.19 4.84
CA CYS A 70 12.66 1.04 6.06
C CYS A 70 12.54 2.18 7.11
N PRO A 71 12.35 3.48 6.77
CA PRO A 71 12.08 4.50 7.81
C PRO A 71 10.79 4.26 8.59
N MET A 72 9.89 3.41 8.09
CA MET A 72 8.67 3.02 8.82
C MET A 72 8.95 1.98 9.91
N GLN A 73 9.97 1.12 9.76
CA GLN A 73 10.36 0.18 10.82
C GLN A 73 10.99 0.92 12.00
N LEU A 74 11.91 1.86 11.73
CA LEU A 74 12.52 2.69 12.78
C LEU A 74 11.51 3.56 13.57
N SER A 75 10.42 4.02 12.94
CA SER A 75 9.35 4.73 13.66
C SER A 75 8.45 3.77 14.43
N GLN A 76 8.22 2.57 13.90
CA GLN A 76 7.47 1.51 14.55
C GLN A 76 8.18 0.95 15.79
N ASP A 77 9.49 0.75 15.72
CA ASP A 77 10.32 0.28 16.83
C ASP A 77 10.34 1.32 17.96
N ARG A 78 10.46 2.62 17.64
CA ARG A 78 10.30 3.69 18.63
C ARG A 78 8.92 3.70 19.28
N ILE A 79 7.86 3.45 18.51
CA ILE A 79 6.50 3.37 19.07
C ILE A 79 6.39 2.15 20.01
N ILE A 80 6.95 1.01 19.61
CA ILE A 80 7.02 -0.20 20.44
C ILE A 80 7.79 0.07 21.74
N GLU A 81 8.92 0.78 21.68
CA GLU A 81 9.66 1.19 22.87
C GLU A 81 8.83 2.11 23.76
N GLN A 82 8.15 3.11 23.20
CA GLN A 82 7.23 3.95 23.97
C GLN A 82 6.13 3.15 24.67
N PHE A 83 5.62 2.08 24.04
CA PHE A 83 4.67 1.18 24.69
C PHE A 83 5.27 0.42 25.87
N LYS A 84 6.51 -0.08 25.73
CA LYS A 84 7.21 -0.74 26.84
C LYS A 84 7.42 0.20 28.03
N THR A 85 7.71 1.47 27.76
CA THR A 85 7.89 2.47 28.82
C THR A 85 6.56 2.83 29.49
N GLU A 86 5.44 2.88 28.76
CA GLU A 86 4.12 3.19 29.31
C GLU A 86 3.53 2.04 30.17
N GLU A 87 3.83 0.77 29.88
CA GLU A 87 3.30 -0.39 30.65
C GLU A 87 4.09 -0.70 31.95
N GLY A 88 5.28 -0.13 32.12
CA GLY A 88 6.16 -0.41 33.26
C GLY A 88 6.06 0.55 34.44
N LEU A 89 5.25 1.63 34.35
CA LEU A 89 5.08 2.56 35.46
C LEU A 89 3.88 2.13 36.32
N PRO A 90 4.07 1.69 37.57
CA PRO A 90 2.97 1.50 38.50
C PRO A 90 2.26 2.85 38.74
N GLU A 91 0.93 2.86 38.66
CA GLU A 91 0.07 4.05 38.86
C GLU A 91 0.02 4.52 40.34
N ASP A 92 0.85 3.98 41.22
CA ASP A 92 0.89 4.29 42.64
C ASP A 92 2.11 5.16 42.99
N VAL A 93 2.10 6.43 42.58
CA VAL A 93 2.89 7.47 43.25
C VAL A 93 2.01 8.70 43.46
N GLU A 94 1.40 8.70 44.64
CA GLU A 94 0.80 9.86 45.27
C GLU A 94 1.83 10.99 45.39
N GLN A 95 1.35 12.21 45.19
CA GLN A 95 2.12 13.44 45.15
C GLN A 95 2.91 13.69 46.44
N SER A 96 4.24 13.79 46.35
CA SER A 96 5.01 14.63 47.27
C SER A 96 6.24 15.25 46.60
N ASN A 97 6.13 16.55 46.35
CA ASN A 97 7.18 17.58 46.31
C ASN A 97 8.65 17.12 46.28
N THR A 98 9.30 17.10 45.11
CA THR A 98 10.71 17.52 44.99
C THR A 98 11.06 17.90 43.54
N GLU A 99 10.77 19.14 43.16
CA GLU A 99 11.36 19.80 41.99
C GLU A 99 12.53 20.67 42.47
N LYS A 100 13.73 20.09 42.50
CA LYS A 100 15.05 20.74 42.43
C LYS A 100 16.11 19.67 42.70
N GLU A 101 17.23 19.72 41.97
CA GLU A 101 18.38 18.81 42.02
C GLU A 101 18.34 17.55 41.13
N MET A 102 18.01 17.69 39.84
CA MET A 102 18.32 16.63 38.87
C MET A 102 18.70 17.17 37.49
N SER A 103 19.60 18.15 37.45
CA SER A 103 20.06 18.76 36.20
C SER A 103 21.59 18.86 36.03
N GLU A 104 22.40 18.14 36.81
CA GLU A 104 23.86 18.37 36.80
C GLU A 104 24.73 17.10 36.82
N SER A 105 24.29 15.99 36.22
CA SER A 105 25.11 14.77 36.12
C SER A 105 25.13 14.07 34.74
N LEU A 106 24.64 14.72 33.68
CA LEU A 106 24.45 14.06 32.38
C LEU A 106 25.55 14.31 31.33
N GLU A 107 26.79 14.63 31.74
CA GLU A 107 27.88 14.96 30.79
C GLU A 107 29.20 14.18 30.95
N GLN A 108 29.27 13.10 31.75
CA GLN A 108 30.56 12.41 32.00
C GLN A 108 30.61 10.89 31.82
N SER A 109 29.93 10.32 30.82
CA SER A 109 30.17 8.91 30.47
C SER A 109 30.02 8.62 28.97
N LEU A 110 30.87 9.24 28.16
CA LEU A 110 31.21 8.74 26.82
C LEU A 110 32.56 8.01 26.92
N THR A 111 32.55 6.85 27.56
CA THR A 111 33.67 5.92 27.55
C THR A 111 33.40 4.88 26.46
N GLU A 112 34.35 4.69 25.55
CA GLU A 112 34.29 3.70 24.46
C GLU A 112 34.07 2.29 25.02
N GLU A 113 32.81 1.83 25.03
CA GLU A 113 32.49 0.42 25.27
C GLU A 113 32.91 -0.42 24.06
N VAL A 114 34.00 -1.16 24.23
CA VAL A 114 34.46 -2.22 23.35
C VAL A 114 33.44 -3.35 23.37
N LEU A 115 32.51 -3.34 22.40
CA LEU A 115 31.46 -4.35 22.24
C LEU A 115 32.06 -5.77 22.11
N PRO A 116 31.81 -6.69 23.07
CA PRO A 116 32.28 -8.07 22.98
C PRO A 116 31.54 -8.80 21.85
N LYS A 117 32.34 -9.37 20.93
CA LYS A 117 31.93 -9.93 19.64
C LYS A 117 31.47 -11.39 19.73
N SER A 118 30.79 -11.79 20.80
CA SER A 118 30.24 -13.14 20.93
C SER A 118 28.79 -13.16 20.45
N PHE A 119 28.61 -13.49 19.17
CA PHE A 119 27.30 -13.84 18.61
C PHE A 119 26.89 -15.23 19.13
N GLU A 120 26.46 -15.29 20.38
CA GLU A 120 25.75 -16.47 20.86
C GLU A 120 24.46 -16.62 20.04
N THR A 121 24.31 -17.79 19.41
CA THR A 121 23.13 -18.13 18.62
C THR A 121 21.92 -18.18 19.54
N ALA A 122 21.20 -17.06 19.64
CA ALA A 122 19.98 -16.93 20.42
C ALA A 122 19.01 -18.05 20.00
N GLN A 123 18.67 -18.91 20.96
CA GLN A 123 17.70 -19.98 20.74
C GLN A 123 16.37 -19.36 20.33
N ARG A 124 15.80 -19.84 19.23
CA ARG A 124 14.51 -19.33 18.72
C ARG A 124 13.41 -19.79 19.67
N LYS A 125 12.86 -18.85 20.45
CA LYS A 125 11.66 -19.08 21.24
C LYS A 125 10.47 -19.31 20.29
N GLU A 126 9.83 -20.47 20.40
CA GLU A 126 8.57 -20.73 19.73
C GLU A 126 7.46 -19.91 20.42
N VAL A 127 6.69 -19.14 19.64
CA VAL A 127 5.62 -18.28 20.16
C VAL A 127 4.31 -18.69 19.52
N THR A 128 3.35 -19.15 20.33
CA THR A 128 1.99 -19.46 19.89
C THR A 128 1.17 -18.18 19.79
N ILE A 129 0.62 -17.88 18.61
CA ILE A 129 -0.16 -16.67 18.34
C ILE A 129 -1.63 -17.06 18.14
N SER A 130 -2.51 -16.67 19.08
CA SER A 130 -3.94 -16.96 19.03
C SER A 130 -4.75 -15.74 18.57
N LEU A 131 -4.50 -15.27 17.34
CA LEU A 131 -5.20 -14.12 16.76
C LEU A 131 -5.98 -14.50 15.50
N ASP A 132 -7.20 -13.97 15.39
CA ASP A 132 -7.97 -14.00 14.15
C ASP A 132 -7.36 -13.02 13.13
N SER A 133 -6.65 -13.56 12.13
CA SER A 133 -5.98 -12.74 11.11
C SER A 133 -6.93 -11.97 10.18
N GLU A 134 -8.21 -12.37 10.11
CA GLU A 134 -9.22 -11.71 9.28
C GLU A 134 -9.73 -10.41 9.90
N LYS A 135 -9.65 -10.30 11.24
CA LYS A 135 -10.00 -9.09 11.96
C LYS A 135 -9.02 -7.96 11.62
N ARG A 136 -9.51 -6.89 11.00
CA ARG A 136 -8.63 -5.80 10.50
C ARG A 136 -8.36 -4.67 11.47
N LEU A 137 -8.92 -4.72 12.67
CA LEU A 137 -8.80 -3.70 13.70
C LEU A 137 -8.51 -4.35 15.05
N PHE A 138 -7.38 -3.99 15.66
CA PHE A 138 -7.02 -4.41 17.01
C PHE A 138 -6.67 -3.21 17.88
N LYS A 139 -7.05 -3.28 19.17
CA LYS A 139 -6.60 -2.33 20.19
C LYS A 139 -5.21 -2.74 20.64
N CYS A 140 -4.22 -1.85 20.58
CA CYS A 140 -2.86 -2.19 21.00
C CYS A 140 -2.81 -2.65 22.47
N LYS A 141 -3.60 -2.03 23.36
CA LYS A 141 -3.71 -2.40 24.79
C LYS A 141 -4.19 -3.83 25.08
N LYS A 142 -4.65 -4.56 24.06
CA LYS A 142 -5.13 -5.95 24.19
C LYS A 142 -4.18 -6.96 23.54
N LEU A 143 -3.04 -6.50 23.04
CA LEU A 143 -2.09 -7.32 22.32
C LEU A 143 -0.78 -7.35 23.07
N ASN A 144 -0.14 -8.51 23.11
CA ASN A 144 1.24 -8.59 23.56
C ASN A 144 2.21 -8.13 22.45
N LEU A 145 3.49 -7.99 22.79
CA LEU A 145 4.50 -7.50 21.88
C LEU A 145 4.71 -8.39 20.65
N ASP A 146 4.70 -9.71 20.83
CA ASP A 146 4.94 -10.67 19.76
C ASP A 146 3.78 -10.70 18.76
N GLU A 147 2.56 -10.59 19.27
CA GLU A 147 1.33 -10.39 18.50
C GLU A 147 1.35 -9.09 17.68
N MET A 148 1.77 -7.98 18.29
CA MET A 148 1.90 -6.70 17.59
C MET A 148 2.93 -6.81 16.46
N LYS A 149 4.12 -7.37 16.72
CA LYS A 149 5.16 -7.60 15.70
C LYS A 149 4.64 -8.48 14.57
N TYR A 150 3.94 -9.57 14.90
CA TYR A 150 3.33 -10.47 13.93
C TYR A 150 2.32 -9.74 13.03
N LEU A 151 1.40 -8.96 13.61
CA LEU A 151 0.44 -8.16 12.85
C LEU A 151 1.13 -7.13 11.96
N MET A 152 2.15 -6.43 12.47
CA MET A 152 2.90 -5.44 11.69
C MET A 152 3.62 -6.08 10.50
N ALA A 153 4.20 -7.27 10.68
CA ALA A 153 4.76 -8.07 9.58
C ALA A 153 3.70 -8.47 8.53
N LYS A 154 2.43 -8.63 8.93
CA LYS A 154 1.28 -8.88 8.05
C LYS A 154 0.70 -7.59 7.42
N GLY A 155 1.35 -6.45 7.59
CA GLY A 155 0.99 -5.17 6.96
C GLY A 155 0.01 -4.31 7.77
N TYR A 156 -0.21 -4.60 9.04
CA TYR A 156 -0.96 -3.71 9.93
C TYR A 156 -0.14 -2.46 10.25
N ARG A 157 -0.82 -1.35 10.51
CA ARG A 157 -0.21 -0.06 10.82
C ARG A 157 -0.78 0.49 12.12
N ILE A 158 0.09 1.06 12.94
CA ILE A 158 -0.31 1.70 14.19
C ILE A 158 -0.91 3.07 13.87
N SER A 159 -2.11 3.34 14.37
CA SER A 159 -2.80 4.62 14.20
C SER A 159 -3.47 5.03 15.50
N SER A 160 -3.36 6.31 15.86
CA SER A 160 -4.02 6.86 17.05
C SER A 160 -5.34 7.51 16.67
N GLN A 161 -6.45 6.91 17.11
CA GLN A 161 -7.80 7.27 16.67
C GLN A 161 -8.74 7.44 17.87
N PHE A 162 -9.75 8.30 17.72
CA PHE A 162 -10.80 8.47 18.72
C PHE A 162 -11.91 7.44 18.44
N SER A 163 -12.12 6.50 19.37
CA SER A 163 -13.11 5.43 19.21
C SER A 163 -14.48 5.84 19.75
N ILE A 164 -15.54 5.50 19.01
CA ILE A 164 -16.92 5.72 19.45
C ILE A 164 -17.29 4.77 20.61
N ASN A 165 -16.64 3.60 20.68
CA ASN A 165 -16.85 2.62 21.74
C ASN A 165 -16.35 3.16 23.09
N SER A 166 -15.10 3.63 23.15
CA SER A 166 -14.44 4.04 24.39
C SER A 166 -14.53 5.54 24.71
N ARG A 167 -14.92 6.38 23.74
CA ARG A 167 -14.95 7.86 23.85
C ARG A 167 -13.60 8.49 24.20
N LYS A 168 -12.50 7.80 23.89
CA LYS A 168 -11.14 8.30 24.09
C LYS A 168 -10.28 8.02 22.86
N LYS A 169 -9.16 8.75 22.78
CA LYS A 169 -8.13 8.51 21.78
C LYS A 169 -7.30 7.29 22.24
N GLU A 170 -7.22 6.27 21.40
CA GLU A 170 -6.46 5.05 21.68
C GLU A 170 -5.55 4.71 20.49
N LYS A 171 -4.53 3.89 20.71
CA LYS A 171 -3.66 3.36 19.66
C LYS A 171 -4.25 2.03 19.15
N PHE A 172 -4.36 1.90 17.83
CA PHE A 172 -4.92 0.74 17.14
C PHE A 172 -3.95 0.21 16.09
N LEU A 173 -3.93 -1.10 15.88
CA LEU A 173 -3.36 -1.73 14.70
C LEU A 173 -4.46 -1.93 13.66
N ILE A 174 -4.28 -1.32 12.49
CA ILE A 174 -5.28 -1.25 11.42
C ILE A 174 -4.68 -1.79 10.13
N LYS A 175 -5.40 -2.68 9.45
CA LYS A 175 -5.03 -3.17 8.11
C LYS A 175 -6.02 -2.68 7.05
N PRO A 176 -5.79 -1.49 6.47
CA PRO A 176 -6.64 -1.01 5.39
C PRO A 176 -6.54 -1.92 4.15
N ARG A 177 -7.61 -2.01 3.39
CA ARG A 177 -7.67 -2.49 2.00
C ARG A 177 -6.86 -1.56 1.08
N PHE A 178 -6.55 -2.07 -0.12
CA PHE A 178 -5.72 -1.35 -1.09
C PHE A 178 -6.30 -0.01 -1.54
N ASN A 179 -7.63 0.14 -1.48
CA ASN A 179 -8.38 1.31 -1.94
C ASN A 179 -8.97 2.16 -0.81
N GLU A 180 -8.59 1.92 0.45
CA GLU A 180 -9.11 2.68 1.59
C GLU A 180 -7.99 3.36 2.39
N SER A 181 -8.32 4.49 2.99
CA SER A 181 -7.42 5.15 3.96
C SER A 181 -7.54 4.49 5.33
N GLU A 182 -6.49 4.59 6.16
CA GLU A 182 -6.51 4.08 7.54
C GLU A 182 -7.68 4.66 8.36
N GLY A 183 -7.96 5.95 8.20
CA GLY A 183 -9.08 6.61 8.88
C GLY A 183 -10.46 6.14 8.39
N HIS A 184 -10.58 5.75 7.12
CA HIS A 184 -11.80 5.15 6.58
C HIS A 184 -12.01 3.77 7.20
N ALA A 185 -11.00 2.91 7.08
CA ALA A 185 -11.00 1.56 7.63
C ALA A 185 -11.36 1.58 9.12
N PHE A 186 -10.66 2.43 9.89
CA PHE A 186 -10.92 2.61 11.32
C PHE A 186 -12.39 2.85 11.63
N VAL A 187 -13.00 3.86 11.00
CA VAL A 187 -14.39 4.25 11.29
C VAL A 187 -15.36 3.13 10.92
N VAL A 188 -15.14 2.44 9.80
CA VAL A 188 -15.98 1.31 9.40
C VAL A 188 -15.95 0.20 10.45
N TYR A 189 -14.76 -0.25 10.86
CA TYR A 189 -14.62 -1.32 11.85
C TYR A 189 -15.08 -0.91 13.26
N ASP A 190 -14.85 0.35 13.68
CA ASP A 190 -15.28 0.86 14.99
C ASP A 190 -16.81 1.00 15.09
N ILE A 191 -17.50 1.34 13.99
CA ILE A 191 -18.97 1.30 13.91
C ILE A 191 -19.49 -0.14 14.00
N CYS A 192 -18.90 -1.07 13.25
CA CYS A 192 -19.28 -2.47 13.29
C CYS A 192 -19.11 -3.06 14.70
N GLU A 193 -17.96 -2.85 15.34
CA GLU A 193 -17.71 -3.30 16.71
C GLU A 193 -18.74 -2.70 17.69
N PHE A 194 -19.14 -1.44 17.48
CA PHE A 194 -20.16 -0.79 18.31
C PHE A 194 -21.54 -1.44 18.15
N LEU A 195 -21.96 -1.75 16.91
CA LEU A 195 -23.24 -2.40 16.61
C LEU A 195 -23.26 -3.85 17.10
N GLU A 196 -22.19 -4.60 16.86
CA GLU A 196 -22.04 -6.00 17.30
C GLU A 196 -22.11 -6.12 18.83
N LYS A 197 -21.50 -5.19 19.58
CA LYS A 197 -21.65 -5.11 21.05
C LYS A 197 -23.07 -4.81 21.54
N LYS A 198 -23.93 -4.34 20.65
CA LYS A 198 -25.36 -4.12 20.89
C LYS A 198 -26.21 -5.22 20.26
N TYR A 199 -25.60 -6.36 19.92
CA TYR A 199 -26.24 -7.54 19.34
C TYR A 199 -26.93 -7.25 18.00
N VAL A 200 -26.42 -6.28 17.25
CA VAL A 200 -26.88 -5.97 15.89
C VAL A 200 -25.87 -6.51 14.89
N GLU A 201 -26.28 -7.49 14.08
CA GLU A 201 -25.46 -8.01 13.00
C GLU A 201 -25.20 -6.91 11.97
N CYS A 202 -23.95 -6.75 11.56
CA CYS A 202 -23.56 -5.77 10.57
C CYS A 202 -22.74 -6.40 9.45
N LYS A 203 -23.01 -5.97 8.21
CA LYS A 203 -22.32 -6.44 7.01
C LYS A 203 -21.48 -5.31 6.44
N LYS A 204 -20.24 -5.62 6.10
CA LYS A 204 -19.23 -4.68 5.58
C LYS A 204 -19.02 -4.94 4.09
N TYR A 205 -19.07 -3.92 3.25
CA TYR A 205 -18.80 -4.05 1.81
C TYR A 205 -17.59 -3.22 1.36
N MET A 206 -17.17 -3.32 0.09
CA MET A 206 -16.00 -2.58 -0.41
C MET A 206 -16.25 -1.67 -1.61
N THR A 207 -17.25 -1.96 -2.45
CA THR A 207 -17.39 -1.32 -3.77
C THR A 207 -18.80 -0.80 -4.01
N THR A 208 -19.69 -1.66 -4.51
CA THR A 208 -20.99 -1.25 -5.06
C THR A 208 -22.00 -0.96 -3.96
N LYS A 209 -21.98 -1.74 -2.88
CA LYS A 209 -22.86 -1.58 -1.72
C LYS A 209 -22.34 -0.49 -0.77
N PRO A 210 -23.18 0.08 0.11
CA PRO A 210 -22.71 0.97 1.17
C PRO A 210 -21.64 0.29 2.03
N ASP A 211 -20.78 1.08 2.68
CA ASP A 211 -19.70 0.53 3.50
C ASP A 211 -20.21 -0.40 4.61
N ILE A 212 -21.34 -0.03 5.24
CA ILE A 212 -21.97 -0.80 6.30
C ILE A 212 -23.47 -0.90 6.03
N THR A 213 -24.02 -2.11 6.21
CA THR A 213 -25.47 -2.33 6.32
C THR A 213 -25.79 -3.09 7.59
N PHE A 214 -26.95 -2.82 8.16
CA PHE A 214 -27.50 -3.56 9.29
C PHE A 214 -29.02 -3.46 9.26
N GLU A 215 -29.69 -4.29 10.04
CA GLU A 215 -31.15 -4.36 10.08
C GLU A 215 -31.63 -4.31 11.52
N ILE A 216 -32.70 -3.54 11.76
CA ILE A 216 -33.34 -3.47 13.08
C ILE A 216 -34.85 -3.30 12.89
N ASN A 217 -35.65 -4.16 13.52
CA ASN A 217 -37.11 -4.19 13.39
C ASN A 217 -37.57 -4.15 11.93
N ASP A 218 -37.04 -5.06 11.13
CA ASP A 218 -37.30 -5.22 9.68
C ASP A 218 -37.00 -3.97 8.83
N LYS A 219 -36.27 -2.99 9.39
CA LYS A 219 -35.81 -1.80 8.66
C LYS A 219 -34.35 -1.94 8.31
N ARG A 220 -34.04 -1.75 7.03
CA ARG A 220 -32.68 -1.84 6.49
C ARG A 220 -32.00 -0.48 6.58
N TYR A 221 -30.85 -0.47 7.25
CA TYR A 221 -30.01 0.70 7.42
C TYR A 221 -28.75 0.60 6.58
N ALA A 222 -28.31 1.73 6.02
CA ALA A 222 -27.04 1.86 5.32
C ALA A 222 -26.21 3.05 5.84
N ILE A 223 -24.90 2.86 5.94
CA ILE A 223 -23.93 3.90 6.29
C ILE A 223 -22.85 3.94 5.22
N GLU A 224 -22.62 5.13 4.65
CA GLU A 224 -21.49 5.42 3.76
C GLU A 224 -20.49 6.32 4.50
N VAL A 225 -19.24 5.90 4.60
CA VAL A 225 -18.17 6.61 5.31
C VAL A 225 -17.34 7.42 4.32
N GLU A 226 -17.18 8.71 4.58
CA GLU A 226 -16.52 9.65 3.67
C GLU A 226 -15.37 10.36 4.38
N THR A 227 -14.14 10.15 3.88
CA THR A 227 -12.93 10.70 4.49
C THR A 227 -12.36 11.95 3.81
N GLY A 228 -12.89 12.34 2.65
CA GLY A 228 -12.17 13.26 1.78
C GLY A 228 -12.99 14.07 0.79
N ASN A 229 -12.28 14.54 -0.23
CA ASN A 229 -12.80 15.36 -1.33
C ASN A 229 -13.42 14.51 -2.47
N LYS A 230 -13.90 13.29 -2.22
CA LYS A 230 -14.45 12.42 -3.27
C LYS A 230 -15.56 13.15 -4.04
N LEU A 231 -16.38 13.90 -3.33
CA LEU A 231 -17.41 14.77 -3.89
C LEU A 231 -16.92 15.83 -4.89
N SER A 232 -15.72 16.37 -4.69
CA SER A 232 -15.15 17.34 -5.63
C SER A 232 -14.57 16.68 -6.88
N LYS A 233 -14.16 15.41 -6.79
CA LYS A 233 -13.57 14.67 -7.91
C LYS A 233 -14.62 13.97 -8.75
N ASP A 234 -15.66 13.42 -8.12
CA ASP A 234 -16.63 12.56 -8.77
C ASP A 234 -18.04 12.75 -8.20
N LYS A 235 -18.65 13.90 -8.53
CA LYS A 235 -20.02 14.22 -8.13
C LYS A 235 -21.04 13.28 -8.77
N LYS A 236 -20.76 12.77 -9.98
CA LYS A 236 -21.66 11.88 -10.71
C LYS A 236 -21.80 10.54 -9.99
N ALA A 237 -20.69 9.90 -9.62
CA ALA A 237 -20.73 8.65 -8.88
C ALA A 237 -21.43 8.78 -7.53
N ILE A 238 -21.26 9.90 -6.81
CA ILE A 238 -21.99 10.13 -5.55
C ILE A 238 -23.49 10.25 -5.80
N SER A 239 -23.91 10.96 -6.86
CA SER A 239 -25.32 11.08 -7.21
C SER A 239 -25.95 9.71 -7.54
N GLU A 240 -25.23 8.87 -8.28
CA GLU A 240 -25.64 7.50 -8.59
C GLU A 240 -25.72 6.62 -7.34
N LYS A 241 -24.72 6.69 -6.47
CA LYS A 241 -24.72 6.00 -5.17
C LYS A 241 -25.92 6.42 -4.32
N VAL A 242 -26.25 7.70 -4.26
CA VAL A 242 -27.41 8.22 -3.52
C VAL A 242 -28.73 7.69 -4.09
N LYS A 243 -28.87 7.61 -5.42
CA LYS A 243 -30.04 6.99 -6.05
C LYS A 243 -30.18 5.52 -5.65
N GLN A 244 -29.07 4.78 -5.65
CA GLN A 244 -29.04 3.40 -5.22
C GLN A 244 -29.44 3.25 -3.74
N LEU A 245 -28.87 4.07 -2.85
CA LEU A 245 -29.17 4.03 -1.41
C LEU A 245 -30.65 4.29 -1.11
N LYS A 246 -31.25 5.27 -1.79
CA LYS A 246 -32.69 5.57 -1.66
C LYS A 246 -33.59 4.42 -2.16
N LYS A 247 -33.12 3.63 -3.13
CA LYS A 247 -33.88 2.51 -3.69
C LYS A 247 -33.79 1.26 -2.81
N GLU A 248 -32.62 1.00 -2.23
CA GLU A 248 -32.33 -0.28 -1.57
C GLU A 248 -32.54 -0.28 -0.05
N TYR A 249 -32.56 0.88 0.61
CA TYR A 249 -32.56 0.96 2.09
C TYR A 249 -33.62 1.93 2.61
N ASP A 250 -34.25 1.57 3.73
CA ASP A 250 -35.30 2.37 4.38
C ASP A 250 -34.73 3.62 5.04
N THR A 251 -33.53 3.51 5.60
CA THR A 251 -32.81 4.65 6.18
C THR A 251 -31.32 4.57 5.83
N TRP A 252 -30.76 5.70 5.41
CA TRP A 252 -29.33 5.77 5.14
C TRP A 252 -28.77 7.14 5.50
N PHE A 253 -27.46 7.20 5.76
CA PHE A 253 -26.76 8.46 6.01
C PHE A 253 -25.26 8.36 5.73
N PHE A 254 -24.66 9.50 5.42
CA PHE A 254 -23.21 9.66 5.35
C PHE A 254 -22.60 9.84 6.74
N VAL A 255 -21.40 9.31 6.94
CA VAL A 255 -20.52 9.61 8.08
C VAL A 255 -19.27 10.28 7.56
N CYS A 256 -19.10 11.57 7.82
CA CYS A 256 -17.90 12.28 7.42
C CYS A 256 -16.86 12.29 8.55
N THR A 257 -15.63 11.88 8.24
CA THR A 257 -14.54 11.90 9.23
C THR A 257 -13.96 13.30 9.45
N VAL A 258 -14.13 14.21 8.48
CA VAL A 258 -13.66 15.60 8.55
C VAL A 258 -14.84 16.57 8.53
N ARG A 259 -14.94 17.42 9.55
CA ARG A 259 -16.03 18.40 9.75
C ARG A 259 -16.32 19.26 8.52
N LYS A 260 -15.28 19.70 7.80
CA LYS A 260 -15.42 20.58 6.62
C LYS A 260 -16.20 19.95 5.46
N TYR A 261 -16.28 18.61 5.41
CA TYR A 261 -17.04 17.91 4.37
C TYR A 261 -18.51 17.68 4.74
N VAL A 262 -18.86 17.74 6.03
CA VAL A 262 -20.23 17.53 6.51
C VAL A 262 -21.22 18.43 5.79
N GLN A 263 -20.92 19.73 5.67
CA GLN A 263 -21.79 20.69 4.98
C GLN A 263 -21.95 20.39 3.49
N LYS A 264 -20.89 19.88 2.82
CA LYS A 264 -20.93 19.56 1.40
C LYS A 264 -21.80 18.32 1.13
N TYR A 265 -21.63 17.27 1.93
CA TYR A 265 -22.38 16.02 1.78
C TYR A 265 -23.84 16.15 2.24
N ARG A 266 -24.14 17.08 3.17
CA ARG A 266 -25.52 17.37 3.60
C ARG A 266 -26.45 17.77 2.45
N LYS A 267 -25.91 18.28 1.34
CA LYS A 267 -26.68 18.58 0.11
C LYS A 267 -27.23 17.34 -0.60
N PHE A 268 -26.67 16.16 -0.33
CA PHE A 268 -27.02 14.89 -0.99
C PHE A 268 -27.87 13.98 -0.11
N GLY A 269 -27.74 14.09 1.21
CA GLY A 269 -28.51 13.29 2.16
C GLY A 269 -28.14 13.58 3.61
N LYS A 270 -28.79 12.86 4.53
CA LYS A 270 -28.47 12.94 5.96
C LYS A 270 -27.00 12.66 6.16
N THR A 271 -26.30 13.57 6.83
CA THR A 271 -24.84 13.50 7.03
C THR A 271 -24.52 13.75 8.49
N ILE A 272 -23.72 12.85 9.07
CA ILE A 272 -23.34 12.84 10.48
C ILE A 272 -21.84 13.11 10.59
N ASP A 273 -21.47 14.06 11.44
CA ASP A 273 -20.09 14.28 11.85
C ASP A 273 -19.67 13.16 12.80
N ARG A 274 -18.46 12.60 12.62
CA ARG A 274 -17.92 11.53 13.47
C ARG A 274 -18.09 11.79 14.97
N ARG A 275 -18.00 13.05 15.43
CA ARG A 275 -18.17 13.42 16.85
C ARG A 275 -19.55 13.09 17.42
N TYR A 276 -20.59 13.16 16.58
CA TYR A 276 -21.97 12.91 16.99
C TYR A 276 -22.46 11.50 16.61
N LEU A 277 -21.60 10.69 15.99
CA LEU A 277 -21.94 9.38 15.44
C LEU A 277 -22.51 8.44 16.50
N ARG A 278 -21.83 8.31 17.64
CA ARG A 278 -22.28 7.46 18.74
C ARG A 278 -23.71 7.78 19.18
N ASN A 279 -23.97 9.04 19.50
CA ASN A 279 -25.29 9.48 19.97
C ASN A 279 -26.38 9.25 18.92
N GLN A 280 -26.03 9.34 17.63
CA GLN A 280 -26.97 9.06 16.55
C GLN A 280 -27.26 7.56 16.42
N LEU A 281 -26.24 6.70 16.54
CA LEU A 281 -26.43 5.25 16.57
C LEU A 281 -27.25 4.82 17.79
N GLU A 282 -26.96 5.35 18.98
CA GLU A 282 -27.75 5.10 20.19
C GLU A 282 -29.22 5.52 20.03
N LYS A 283 -29.49 6.65 19.34
CA LYS A 283 -30.87 7.07 19.02
C LYS A 283 -31.57 6.13 18.04
N ILE A 284 -30.85 5.54 17.09
CA ILE A 284 -31.41 4.56 16.15
C ILE A 284 -31.76 3.28 16.93
N LEU A 285 -30.83 2.79 17.75
CA LEU A 285 -31.01 1.58 18.57
C LEU A 285 -32.13 1.70 19.61
N LYS A 286 -32.40 2.90 20.15
CA LYS A 286 -33.49 3.12 21.12
C LYS A 286 -34.89 3.18 20.52
N LYS A 287 -34.98 3.43 19.21
CA LYS A 287 -36.27 3.48 18.48
C LYS A 287 -36.68 2.11 17.96
N ALA A 288 -35.75 1.17 18.01
CA ALA A 288 -36.02 -0.24 17.85
C ALA A 288 -36.62 -0.79 19.14
#